data_AF-A0A0S2TAQ7-F1
#
_entry.id   AF-A0A0S2TAQ7-F1
#
_cell.length_a   1.000
_cell.length_b   1.000
_cell.length_c   1.000
_cell.angle_alpha   90.00
_cell.angle_beta   90.00
_cell.angle_gamma   90.00
#
_symmetry.space_group_name_H-M   'P 1'
#
loop_
_entity.id
_entity.type
_entity.pdbx_description
1 polymer ?
#
loop_
_entity_poly.entity_id
_entity_poly.type
_entity_poly.pdbx_seq_one_letter_code
_entity_poly.pdbx_strand_id
1 'polypeptide(L)'
;MTDSKQTPDVDVPAWDVALANLAKEEFDKKGAPLTLDDFTDLAKEYTIRLDDIMVTMFEMVIAGEWQYEGEQRIERNTLNELYVGGRLHAKDLEPFSGGWRPQD
;
A
#
# COMPACT_ATOMS: atom_id res chain seq x y z
N MET A 1 28.46 25.92 -26.05
CA MET A 1 28.42 24.72 -25.20
C MET A 1 27.04 24.69 -24.59
N THR A 2 26.28 23.63 -24.87
CA THR A 2 24.87 23.49 -24.53
C THR A 2 24.67 23.42 -23.01
N ASP A 3 23.85 24.35 -22.50
CA ASP A 3 23.20 24.23 -21.19
C ASP A 3 22.37 22.94 -21.18
N SER A 4 22.88 21.92 -20.48
CA SER A 4 22.09 20.75 -20.12
C SER A 4 21.05 21.20 -19.10
N LYS A 5 19.78 21.28 -19.53
CA LYS A 5 18.64 21.45 -18.63
C LYS A 5 18.66 20.31 -17.60
N GLN A 6 18.92 20.66 -16.35
CA GLN A 6 18.73 19.78 -15.21
C GLN A 6 17.22 19.64 -15.01
N THR A 7 16.65 18.50 -15.43
CA THR A 7 15.28 18.10 -15.05
C THR A 7 15.26 17.94 -13.53
N PRO A 8 14.27 18.51 -12.80
CA PRO A 8 14.14 18.24 -11.38
C PRO A 8 13.95 16.74 -11.18
N ASP A 9 14.71 16.18 -10.24
CA ASP A 9 14.55 14.81 -9.76
C ASP A 9 13.16 14.73 -9.13
N VAL A 10 12.17 14.33 -9.91
CA VAL A 10 10.83 14.06 -9.39
C VAL A 10 10.97 12.71 -8.71
N ASP A 11 11.05 12.72 -7.39
CA ASP A 11 11.09 11.52 -6.57
C ASP A 11 9.81 10.72 -6.83
N VAL A 12 9.92 9.67 -7.65
CA VAL A 12 8.78 8.83 -8.01
C VAL A 12 8.52 7.89 -6.84
N PRO A 13 7.32 7.89 -6.24
CA PRO A 13 7.02 7.02 -5.12
C PRO A 13 7.28 5.55 -5.45
N ALA A 14 7.69 4.76 -4.46
CA ALA A 14 7.90 3.33 -4.60
C ALA A 14 6.58 2.53 -4.78
N TRP A 15 5.43 3.19 -4.65
CA TRP A 15 4.10 2.60 -4.71
C TRP A 15 3.26 3.19 -5.85
N ASP A 16 2.15 2.52 -6.15
CA ASP A 16 1.18 3.01 -7.12
C ASP A 16 0.36 4.17 -6.53
N VAL A 17 0.56 5.37 -7.06
CA VAL A 17 -0.13 6.59 -6.60
C VAL A 17 -1.65 6.51 -6.79
N ALA A 18 -2.14 5.81 -7.81
CA ALA A 18 -3.59 5.65 -8.02
C ALA A 18 -4.20 4.77 -6.94
N LEU A 19 -3.52 3.67 -6.56
CA LEU A 19 -3.97 2.78 -5.48
C LEU A 19 -3.88 3.46 -4.11
N ALA A 20 -2.85 4.27 -3.89
CA ALA A 20 -2.72 5.08 -2.67
C ALA A 20 -3.88 6.06 -2.51
N ASN A 21 -4.24 6.77 -3.59
CA ASN A 21 -5.38 7.69 -3.58
C ASN A 21 -6.70 6.94 -3.36
N LEU A 22 -6.87 5.78 -4.01
CA LEU A 22 -8.07 4.95 -3.81
C LEU A 22 -8.22 4.51 -2.34
N ALA A 23 -7.14 4.06 -1.70
CA ALA A 23 -7.15 3.70 -0.29
C ALA A 23 -7.48 4.91 0.61
N LYS A 24 -6.93 6.09 0.30
CA LYS A 24 -7.24 7.31 1.04
C LYS A 24 -8.72 7.70 0.92
N GLU A 25 -9.27 7.66 -0.28
CA GLU A 25 -10.69 7.94 -0.52
C GLU A 25 -11.59 6.97 0.24
N GLU A 26 -11.22 5.68 0.27
CA GLU A 26 -11.99 4.69 1.02
C GLU A 26 -11.93 4.93 2.53
N PHE A 27 -10.75 5.27 3.06
CA PHE A 27 -10.61 5.66 4.46
C PHE A 27 -11.47 6.90 4.80
N ASP A 28 -11.45 7.92 3.94
CA ASP A 28 -12.23 9.15 4.14
C ASP A 28 -13.75 8.88 4.08
N LYS A 29 -14.20 7.97 3.20
CA LYS A 29 -15.62 7.54 3.12
C LYS A 29 -16.04 6.75 4.35
N LYS A 30 -15.20 5.82 4.82
CA LYS A 30 -15.48 4.94 5.96
C LYS A 30 -15.37 5.68 7.30
N GLY A 31 -14.45 6.63 7.41
CA GLY A 31 -14.16 7.38 8.64
C GLY A 31 -13.52 6.54 9.75
N ALA A 32 -12.94 5.38 9.41
CA ALA A 32 -12.30 4.46 10.34
C ALA A 32 -11.16 3.71 9.63
N PRO A 33 -10.19 3.14 10.38
CA PRO A 33 -9.13 2.33 9.80
C PRO A 33 -9.68 1.24 8.86
N LEU A 34 -9.03 1.11 7.70
CA LEU A 34 -9.34 0.08 6.72
C LEU A 34 -8.85 -1.28 7.21
N THR A 35 -9.48 -2.33 6.75
CA THR A 35 -9.22 -3.73 7.07
C THR A 35 -8.91 -4.49 5.79
N LEU A 36 -8.39 -5.72 5.91
CA LEU A 36 -8.16 -6.58 4.75
C LEU A 36 -9.46 -6.86 3.97
N ASP A 37 -10.60 -6.89 4.65
CA ASP A 37 -11.91 -7.06 4.01
C ASP A 37 -12.27 -5.85 3.13
N ASP A 38 -11.99 -4.62 3.60
CA ASP A 38 -12.24 -3.40 2.81
C ASP A 38 -11.38 -3.39 1.53
N PHE A 39 -10.10 -3.77 1.63
CA PHE A 39 -9.23 -3.88 0.45
C PHE A 39 -9.66 -5.00 -0.48
N THR A 40 -10.18 -6.09 0.07
CA THR A 40 -10.73 -7.21 -0.71
C THR A 40 -11.98 -6.77 -1.49
N ASP A 41 -12.81 -5.93 -0.90
CA ASP A 41 -14.00 -5.40 -1.56
C ASP A 41 -13.66 -4.32 -2.60
N LEU A 42 -12.69 -3.44 -2.32
CA LEU A 42 -12.14 -2.51 -3.32
C LEU A 42 -11.56 -3.26 -4.53
N ALA A 43 -10.79 -4.32 -4.29
CA ALA A 43 -10.23 -5.16 -5.36
C ALA A 43 -11.35 -5.70 -6.28
N LYS A 44 -12.45 -6.19 -5.71
CA LYS A 44 -13.60 -6.68 -6.47
C LYS A 44 -14.31 -5.54 -7.21
N GLU A 45 -14.59 -4.42 -6.53
CA GLU A 45 -15.33 -3.29 -7.09
C GLU A 45 -14.64 -2.72 -8.33
N TYR A 46 -13.33 -2.49 -8.25
CA TYR A 46 -12.55 -1.87 -9.31
C TYR A 46 -11.89 -2.89 -10.25
N THR A 47 -12.13 -4.19 -10.07
CA THR A 47 -11.47 -5.28 -10.82
C THR A 47 -9.94 -5.17 -10.79
N ILE A 48 -9.41 -4.79 -9.62
CA ILE A 48 -7.98 -4.68 -9.35
C ILE A 48 -7.55 -5.94 -8.58
N ARG A 49 -6.29 -6.35 -8.69
CA ARG A 49 -5.80 -7.46 -7.87
C ARG A 49 -5.53 -6.98 -6.45
N LEU A 50 -5.95 -7.78 -5.46
CA LEU A 50 -5.68 -7.51 -4.05
C LEU A 50 -4.18 -7.41 -3.75
N ASP A 51 -3.34 -8.19 -4.43
CA ASP A 51 -1.89 -8.15 -4.21
C ASP A 51 -1.28 -6.79 -4.57
N ASP A 52 -1.71 -6.16 -5.66
CA ASP A 52 -1.22 -4.82 -6.05
C ASP A 52 -1.63 -3.75 -5.03
N ILE A 53 -2.86 -3.84 -4.51
CA ILE A 53 -3.33 -2.95 -3.43
C ILE A 53 -2.48 -3.16 -2.18
N MET A 54 -2.30 -4.41 -1.75
CA MET A 54 -1.58 -4.69 -0.51
C MET A 54 -0.08 -4.40 -0.60
N VAL A 55 0.57 -4.60 -1.75
CA VAL A 55 1.95 -4.13 -1.98
C VAL A 55 2.00 -2.61 -1.77
N THR A 56 1.09 -1.87 -2.39
CA THR A 56 1.01 -0.40 -2.23
C THR A 56 0.83 -0.02 -0.77
N MET A 57 -0.06 -0.67 -0.03
CA MET A 57 -0.27 -0.39 1.40
C MET A 57 0.97 -0.67 2.25
N PHE A 58 1.68 -1.78 2.00
CA PHE A 58 2.91 -2.11 2.71
C PHE A 58 4.00 -1.06 2.44
N GLU A 59 4.17 -0.66 1.19
CA GLU A 59 5.13 0.39 0.79
C GLU A 59 4.84 1.71 1.50
N MET A 60 3.57 2.13 1.58
CA MET A 60 3.18 3.35 2.27
C MET A 60 3.42 3.27 3.78
N VAL A 61 3.24 2.10 4.41
CA VAL A 61 3.59 1.91 5.82
C VAL A 61 5.11 1.94 6.04
N ILE A 62 5.88 1.33 5.15
CA ILE A 62 7.36 1.36 5.21
C ILE A 62 7.88 2.80 5.05
N ALA A 63 7.21 3.61 4.22
CA ALA A 63 7.55 5.01 3.99
C ALA A 63 7.07 5.96 5.11
N GLY A 64 6.21 5.48 6.02
CA GLY A 64 5.64 6.31 7.09
C GLY A 64 4.50 7.25 6.64
N GLU A 65 3.90 6.99 5.48
CA GLU A 65 2.72 7.70 4.99
C GLU A 65 1.42 7.12 5.56
N TRP A 66 1.47 5.83 5.91
CA TRP A 66 0.39 5.09 6.53
C TRP A 66 0.92 4.34 7.75
N GLN A 67 0.01 3.94 8.63
CA GLN A 67 0.31 3.12 9.79
C GLN A 67 -0.62 1.90 9.81
N TYR A 68 -0.04 0.78 10.25
CA TYR A 68 -0.74 -0.47 10.48
C TYR A 68 -0.92 -0.71 11.98
N GLU A 69 -2.16 -0.95 12.39
CA GLU A 69 -2.61 -1.16 13.76
C GLU A 69 -2.88 -2.64 14.02
N GLY A 70 -1.86 -3.47 13.83
CA GLY A 70 -1.90 -4.91 14.13
C GLY A 70 -0.64 -5.37 14.88
N GLU A 71 -0.57 -6.67 15.15
CA GLU A 71 0.56 -7.27 15.88
C GLU A 71 1.81 -7.37 15.01
N GLN A 72 1.64 -7.48 13.70
CA GLN A 72 2.69 -7.71 12.73
C GLN A 72 3.42 -6.41 12.44
N ARG A 73 4.74 -6.51 12.40
CA ARG A 73 5.58 -5.40 11.96
C ARG A 73 5.72 -5.42 10.44
N ILE A 74 5.37 -4.31 9.81
CA ILE A 74 5.53 -4.13 8.37
C ILE A 74 6.83 -3.37 8.13
N GLU A 75 7.82 -4.10 7.63
CA GLU A 75 9.11 -3.55 7.22
C GLU A 75 9.46 -4.05 5.82
N ARG A 76 10.52 -3.49 5.24
CA ARG A 76 11.04 -3.91 3.93
C ARG A 76 11.30 -5.42 3.87
N ASN A 77 11.84 -6.01 4.94
CA ASN A 77 12.11 -7.44 4.99
C ASN A 77 10.81 -8.26 5.01
N THR A 78 9.81 -7.85 5.78
CA THR A 78 8.48 -8.47 5.80
C THR A 78 7.88 -8.51 4.39
N LEU A 79 7.89 -7.39 3.67
CA LEU A 79 7.36 -7.34 2.30
C LEU A 79 8.14 -8.25 1.36
N ASN A 80 9.48 -8.24 1.42
CA ASN A 80 10.33 -9.08 0.57
C ASN A 80 10.11 -10.59 0.82
N GLU A 81 9.87 -10.99 2.07
CA GLU A 81 9.60 -12.39 2.42
C GLU A 81 8.25 -12.87 1.89
N LEU A 82 7.24 -12.00 1.90
CA LEU A 82 5.90 -12.32 1.40
C LEU A 82 5.80 -12.23 -0.13
N TYR A 83 6.61 -11.38 -0.76
CA TYR A 83 6.57 -11.12 -2.21
C TYR A 83 7.35 -12.17 -3.02
N VAL A 84 6.93 -13.43 -2.92
CA VAL A 84 7.57 -14.56 -3.60
C VAL A 84 7.03 -14.69 -5.02
N GLY A 85 7.94 -14.77 -6.01
CA GLY A 85 7.55 -14.94 -7.41
C GLY A 85 6.80 -13.75 -8.01
N GLY A 86 6.97 -12.55 -7.44
CA GLY A 86 6.35 -11.31 -7.91
C GLY A 86 4.90 -11.12 -7.47
N ARG A 87 4.45 -11.83 -6.44
CA ARG A 87 3.05 -11.85 -5.96
C ARG A 87 3.00 -11.86 -4.44
N LEU A 88 1.99 -11.20 -3.88
CA LEU A 88 1.49 -11.52 -2.53
C LEU A 88 0.33 -12.51 -2.68
N HIS A 89 0.31 -13.57 -1.88
CA HIS A 89 -0.84 -14.48 -1.85
C HIS A 89 -1.77 -14.11 -0.71
N ALA A 90 -3.09 -14.24 -0.93
CA ALA A 90 -4.11 -13.92 0.06
C ALA A 90 -3.90 -14.64 1.41
N LYS A 91 -3.48 -15.92 1.38
CA LYS A 91 -3.15 -16.69 2.59
C LYS A 91 -2.02 -16.07 3.44
N ASP A 92 -1.07 -15.41 2.79
CA ASP A 92 0.10 -14.83 3.46
C ASP A 92 -0.26 -13.43 4.03
N LEU A 93 -1.44 -12.90 3.67
CA LEU A 93 -2.02 -11.67 4.21
C LEU A 93 -2.92 -11.91 5.43
N GLU A 94 -3.34 -13.16 5.70
CA GLU A 94 -4.20 -13.52 6.85
C GLU A 94 -3.68 -13.00 8.20
N PRO A 95 -2.36 -13.00 8.49
CA PRO A 95 -1.86 -12.40 9.72
C PRO A 95 -2.15 -10.90 9.83
N PHE A 96 -2.25 -10.18 8.71
CA PHE A 96 -2.37 -8.72 8.67
C PHE A 96 -3.82 -8.23 8.81
N SER A 97 -4.53 -8.71 9.84
CA SER A 97 -5.97 -8.43 10.08
C SER A 97 -6.28 -7.13 10.84
N GLY A 98 -5.27 -6.44 11.37
CA GLY A 98 -5.38 -5.11 11.98
C GLY A 98 -5.82 -3.96 11.03
N GLY A 99 -5.94 -2.77 11.62
CA GLY A 99 -6.41 -1.56 10.92
C GLY A 99 -5.32 -0.85 10.14
N TRP A 100 -5.68 -0.18 9.05
CA TRP A 100 -4.80 0.62 8.21
C TRP A 100 -5.33 2.03 8.13
N ARG A 101 -4.51 3.02 8.48
CA ARG A 101 -4.90 4.42 8.42
C ARG A 101 -3.74 5.30 7.96
N PRO A 102 -4.01 6.49 7.40
CA PRO A 102 -2.98 7.47 7.14
C PRO A 102 -2.20 7.81 8.41
N GLN A 103 -0.93 8.15 8.25
CA GLN A 103 -0.12 8.71 9.34
C GLN A 103 -0.33 10.23 9.37
N ASP A 104 -0.61 10.77 10.56
CA ASP A 104 -0.78 12.21 10.82
C ASP A 104 0.56 12.93 11.04
#